data_AF-A0A2N2G5G7-F1
#
_entry.id   AF-A0A2N2G5G7-F1
#
_cell.length_a   1.000
_cell.length_b   1.000
_cell.length_c   1.000
_cell.angle_alpha   90.00
_cell.angle_beta   90.00
_cell.angle_gamma   90.00
#
_symmetry.space_group_name_H-M   'P 1'
#
loop_
_entity.id
_entity.type
_entity.pdbx_description
1 polymer ?
#
loop_
_entity_poly.entity_id
_entity_poly.type
_entity_poly.pdbx_seq_one_letter_code
_entity_poly.pdbx_strand_id
1 'polypeptide(L)' 'MHKIKLSVLDQSPIHDGKEAKQGLFDTINLAVRCEELGYFRYWCAEHHDTPG' A
#
# COMPACT_ATOMS: atom_id res chain seq x y z
N MET A 1 11.34 -6.74 26.82
CA MET A 1 10.20 -6.08 26.14
C MET A 1 9.99 -6.77 24.80
N HIS A 2 8.76 -7.14 24.45
CA HIS A 2 8.49 -7.71 23.13
C HIS A 2 8.47 -6.59 22.09
N LYS A 3 9.24 -6.72 21.01
CA LYS A 3 9.25 -5.72 19.93
C LYS A 3 7.92 -5.80 19.18
N ILE A 4 7.20 -4.68 19.09
CA ILE A 4 5.95 -4.61 18.30
C ILE A 4 6.31 -4.83 16.83
N LYS A 5 5.57 -5.71 16.14
CA LYS A 5 5.71 -5.93 14.69
C LYS A 5 4.91 -4.87 13.95
N LEU A 6 5.54 -4.16 13.03
CA LEU A 6 4.88 -3.19 12.15
C LEU A 6 4.42 -3.89 10.87
N SER A 7 3.31 -3.42 10.30
CA SER A 7 2.65 -3.99 9.11
C SER A 7 1.94 -2.88 8.35
N VAL A 8 1.60 -3.12 7.08
CA VAL A 8 0.92 -2.12 6.22
C VAL A 8 -0.41 -2.67 5.71
N LEU A 9 -1.44 -1.82 5.73
CA LEU A 9 -2.67 -1.98 4.97
C LEU A 9 -2.71 -0.86 3.93
N ASP A 10 -2.62 -1.25 2.67
CA ASP A 10 -2.65 -0.35 1.52
C ASP A 10 -4.04 -0.31 0.90
N GLN A 11 -4.50 0.90 0.59
CA GLN A 11 -5.77 1.14 -0.08
C GLN A 11 -5.64 1.28 -1.60
N SER A 12 -4.40 1.32 -2.11
CA SER A 12 -4.08 1.55 -3.52
C SER A 12 -4.77 2.82 -4.08
N PRO A 13 -4.62 3.99 -3.41
CA PRO A 13 -5.31 5.21 -3.81
C PRO A 13 -4.85 5.73 -5.17
N ILE A 14 -5.74 6.40 -5.89
CA ILE A 14 -5.40 7.18 -7.07
C ILE A 14 -5.16 8.61 -6.62
N HIS A 15 -3.92 9.07 -6.70
CA HIS A 15 -3.58 10.44 -6.28
C HIS A 15 -4.08 11.49 -7.28
N ASP A 16 -4.40 12.68 -6.78
CA ASP A 16 -4.85 13.82 -7.59
C ASP A 16 -3.97 14.07 -8.81
N GLY A 17 -4.61 14.22 -9.97
CA GLY A 17 -3.92 14.45 -11.23
C GLY A 17 -3.11 13.26 -11.77
N LYS A 18 -3.24 12.07 -11.17
CA LYS A 18 -2.63 10.83 -11.69
C LYS A 18 -3.67 9.95 -12.37
N GLU A 19 -3.21 9.16 -13.32
CA GLU A 19 -4.01 8.09 -13.92
C GLU A 19 -4.14 6.92 -12.95
N ALA A 20 -5.25 6.18 -13.03
CA ALA A 20 -5.52 5.01 -12.19
C ALA A 20 -4.38 3.97 -12.18
N LYS A 21 -3.72 3.77 -13.33
CA LYS A 21 -2.57 2.86 -13.44
C LYS A 21 -1.43 3.23 -12.49
N GLN A 22 -1.28 4.51 -12.17
CA GLN A 22 -0.24 5.00 -11.27
C GLN A 22 -0.46 4.49 -9.84
N GLY A 23 -1.70 4.44 -9.35
CA GLY A 23 -2.00 3.88 -8.03
C GLY A 23 -1.55 2.43 -7.87
N LEU A 24 -1.65 1.62 -8.94
CA LEU A 24 -1.13 0.25 -8.95
C LEU A 24 0.40 0.21 -8.90
N PHE A 25 1.09 1.08 -9.65
CA PHE A 25 2.55 1.15 -9.59
C PHE A 25 3.05 1.66 -8.24
N ASP A 26 2.35 2.63 -7.64
CA ASP A 26 2.67 3.17 -6.31
C ASP A 26 2.49 2.10 -5.23
N THR A 27 1.43 1.28 -5.33
CA THR A 27 1.21 0.08 -4.49
C THR A 27 2.39 -0.89 -4.56
N ILE A 28 2.85 -1.23 -5.78
CA ILE A 28 3.99 -2.14 -5.98
C ILE A 28 5.26 -1.54 -5.37
N ASN A 29 5.53 -0.27 -5.64
CA ASN A 29 6.71 0.42 -5.11
C ASN A 29 6.69 0.43 -3.57
N LEU A 30 5.53 0.71 -2.96
CA LEU A 30 5.38 0.70 -1.51
C LEU A 30 5.60 -0.71 -0.94
N ALA A 31 5.04 -1.76 -1.55
CA ALA A 31 5.26 -3.14 -1.14
C ALA A 31 6.75 -3.53 -1.15
N VAL A 32 7.49 -3.16 -2.20
CA VAL A 32 8.94 -3.39 -2.30
C VAL A 32 9.68 -2.65 -1.18
N ARG A 33 9.35 -1.38 -0.91
CA ARG A 33 9.96 -0.63 0.20
C ARG A 33 9.64 -1.23 1.57
N CYS A 34 8.43 -1.72 1.78
CA CYS A 34 8.05 -2.37 3.03
C CYS A 34 8.84 -3.65 3.27
N GLU A 35 9.11 -4.44 2.22
CA GLU A 35 9.98 -5.62 2.29
C GLU A 35 11.41 -5.22 2.65
N GLU A 36 12.00 -4.22 1.96
CA GLU A 36 13.35 -3.70 2.25
C GLU A 36 13.49 -3.21 3.71
N LEU A 37 12.42 -2.65 4.27
CA LEU A 37 12.38 -2.11 5.63
C LEU A 37 12.01 -3.16 6.71
N GLY A 38 11.67 -4.40 6.31
CA GLY A 38 11.37 -5.49 7.24
C GLY A 38 10.00 -5.40 7.92
N TYR A 39 8.99 -4.86 7.23
CA TYR A 39 7.59 -4.93 7.70
C TYR A 39 7.11 -6.38 7.73
N PHE A 40 6.27 -6.72 8.71
CA PHE A 40 5.87 -8.10 8.97
C PHE A 40 4.84 -8.66 7.97
N ARG A 41 3.98 -7.80 7.43
CA ARG A 41 3.01 -8.14 6.38
C ARG A 41 2.59 -6.90 5.62
N TYR A 42 2.12 -7.14 4.40
CA TYR A 42 1.50 -6.16 3.52
C TYR A 42 0.13 -6.69 3.11
N TRP A 43 -0.91 -5.88 3.29
CA TRP A 43 -2.28 -6.19 2.88
C TRP A 43 -2.77 -5.16 1.88
N CYS A 44 -3.53 -5.61 0.88
CA CYS A 44 -4.26 -4.74 -0.02
C CYS A 44 -5.74 -4.79 0.33
N ALA A 45 -6.38 -3.63 0.44
CA ALA A 45 -7.83 -3.51 0.55
C ALA A 45 -8.50 -3.66 -0.83
N GLU A 46 -9.77 -4.05 -0.81
CA GLU A 46 -10.64 -4.12 -1.99
C GLU A 46 -11.70 -3.01 -1.90
N HIS A 47 -11.90 -2.29 -2.99
CA HIS A 47 -12.83 -1.16 -3.07
C HIS A 47 -13.68 -1.26 -4.34
N HIS A 48 -14.97 -0.98 -4.21
CA HIS A 48 -15.93 -0.89 -5.33
C HIS A 48 -16.60 0.49 -5.27
N ASP A 49 -16.73 1.15 -6.43
CA ASP A 49 -17.39 2.46 -6.59
C ASP A 49 -16.99 3.53 -5.56
N THR A 50 -15.75 3.47 -5.07
CA THR A 50 -15.24 4.42 -4.09
C THR A 50 -14.70 5.65 -4.81
N PRO A 51 -15.09 6.88 -4.44
CA PRO A 51 -14.46 8.07 -4.97
C PRO A 51 -13.00 8.08 -4.50
N GLY A 52 -12.09 7.92 -5.47
CA GLY A 52 -10.64 8.05 -5.28
C GLY A 52 -10.24 9.49 -5.03
#